data_AF-E2ACW0-F1
#
_entry.id   AF-E2ACW0-F1
#
_cell.length_a   1.000
_cell.length_b   1.000
_cell.length_c   1.000
_cell.angle_alpha   90.00
_cell.angle_beta   90.00
_cell.angle_gamma   90.00
#
_symmetry.space_group_name_H-M   'P 1'
#
loop_
_entity.id
_entity.type
_entity.pdbx_description
1 polymer ?
#
loop_
_entity_poly.entity_id
_entity_poly.type
_entity_poly.pdbx_seq_one_letter_code
_entity_poly.pdbx_strand_id
1 'polypeptide(L)'
;MASKEGYRLEQEAFVSNHEGSTWQEVIFTLLPNVCGILLTTTTLGVLRKYIDRNVTVVVEFILIVIPTILCCTVLSEHIISVCIVMIFISTLNMWLLGNKSIQLSKLDVRPITGKRPFITNFRALTNIITAICILAVDFRVFPRKFVKTEVYGYSLMDTGVGLFILANALVAPEARDFSTSRQTEFQETLTKNIKNCFRSCIPLLVLGFGRFVAVELTGYQKHVTEYGVHWNFFVTLAVVKLFTSMITSTINSKYSLFSGAWILGMHEYIMTTKGLSTWVLGDAPRDDFFSANREGLVSVPGYVGFKKTSQCWILYMDIDFDNYTA
;
A
#
# COMPACT_ATOMS: atom_id res chain seq x y z
N MET A 1 35.67 -12.31 -11.56
CA MET A 1 34.54 -11.64 -12.21
C MET A 1 33.48 -12.65 -12.67
N ALA A 2 33.86 -13.73 -13.35
CA ALA A 2 32.93 -14.77 -13.84
C ALA A 2 31.98 -15.39 -12.78
N SER A 3 32.40 -15.57 -11.51
CA SER A 3 31.50 -16.15 -10.49
C SER A 3 30.43 -15.18 -9.96
N LYS A 4 30.70 -13.87 -9.96
CA LYS A 4 29.71 -12.85 -9.55
C LYS A 4 28.66 -12.64 -10.62
N GLU A 5 29.08 -12.67 -11.88
CA GLU A 5 28.18 -12.53 -13.03
C GLU A 5 27.33 -13.79 -13.23
N GLY A 6 27.90 -14.99 -13.03
CA GLY A 6 27.15 -16.24 -13.02
C GLY A 6 26.12 -16.32 -11.88
N TYR A 7 26.51 -15.96 -10.65
CA TYR A 7 25.57 -15.87 -9.51
C TYR A 7 24.43 -14.88 -9.78
N ARG A 8 24.74 -13.75 -10.44
CA ARG A 8 23.76 -12.72 -10.81
C ARG A 8 22.72 -13.26 -11.81
N LEU A 9 23.19 -13.95 -12.86
CA LEU A 9 22.32 -14.57 -13.87
C LEU A 9 21.45 -15.69 -13.28
N GLU A 10 21.98 -16.49 -12.35
CA GLU A 10 21.20 -17.49 -11.62
C GLU A 10 20.13 -16.84 -10.74
N GLN A 11 20.45 -15.72 -10.07
CA GLN A 11 19.48 -14.98 -9.25
C GLN A 11 18.40 -14.32 -10.11
N GLU A 12 18.75 -13.81 -11.31
CA GLU A 12 17.78 -13.30 -12.29
C GLU A 12 16.84 -14.40 -12.77
N ALA A 13 17.41 -15.52 -13.22
CA ALA A 13 16.62 -16.68 -13.67
C ALA A 13 15.67 -17.16 -12.57
N PHE A 14 16.12 -17.11 -11.31
CA PHE A 14 15.33 -17.51 -10.15
C PHE A 14 14.15 -16.57 -9.85
N VAL A 15 14.26 -15.28 -10.15
CA VAL A 15 13.24 -14.26 -9.88
C VAL A 15 12.38 -13.94 -11.11
N SER A 16 12.80 -14.38 -12.30
CA SER A 16 12.10 -14.12 -13.57
C SER A 16 10.97 -15.09 -13.91
N ASN A 17 10.06 -14.69 -14.80
CA ASN A 17 9.01 -15.50 -15.44
C ASN A 17 7.96 -16.14 -14.50
N HIS A 18 7.49 -15.40 -13.49
CA HIS A 18 6.40 -15.87 -12.62
C HIS A 18 5.04 -15.31 -13.06
N GLU A 19 4.06 -16.18 -13.24
CA GLU A 19 2.66 -15.82 -13.56
C GLU A 19 1.86 -15.34 -12.32
N GLY A 20 2.50 -15.31 -11.14
CA GLY A 20 1.91 -14.86 -9.88
C GLY A 20 0.94 -15.87 -9.26
N SER A 21 -0.07 -15.35 -8.58
CA SER A 21 -1.11 -16.08 -7.85
C SER A 21 -2.51 -15.59 -8.24
N THR A 22 -3.54 -16.22 -7.68
CA THR A 22 -4.92 -15.73 -7.82
C THR A 22 -5.15 -14.51 -6.93
N TRP A 23 -6.04 -13.59 -7.35
CA TRP A 23 -6.39 -12.41 -6.56
C TRP A 23 -6.95 -12.78 -5.17
N GLN A 24 -7.61 -13.94 -5.05
CA GLN A 24 -8.12 -14.47 -3.78
C GLN A 24 -6.99 -14.80 -2.81
N GLU A 25 -5.95 -15.50 -3.28
CA GLU A 25 -4.79 -15.83 -2.46
C GLU A 25 -4.06 -14.60 -1.95
N VAL A 26 -3.94 -13.56 -2.78
CA VAL A 26 -3.35 -12.29 -2.36
C VAL A 26 -4.17 -11.65 -1.23
N ILE A 27 -5.50 -11.60 -1.37
CA ILE A 27 -6.37 -11.05 -0.33
C ILE A 27 -6.26 -11.87 0.96
N PHE A 28 -6.29 -13.20 0.86
CA PHE A 28 -6.13 -14.07 2.03
C PHE A 28 -4.77 -13.88 2.70
N THR A 29 -3.71 -13.56 1.96
CA THR A 29 -2.39 -13.29 2.52
C THR A 29 -2.33 -11.98 3.32
N LEU A 30 -3.25 -11.04 3.07
CA LEU A 30 -3.39 -9.82 3.87
C LEU A 30 -4.23 -10.02 5.14
N LEU A 31 -5.09 -11.06 5.18
CA LEU A 31 -6.01 -11.34 6.27
C LEU A 31 -5.33 -11.61 7.64
N PRO A 32 -4.19 -12.33 7.73
CA PRO A 32 -3.45 -12.51 8.97
C PRO A 32 -3.11 -11.21 9.69
N ASN A 33 -2.81 -10.13 8.93
CA ASN A 33 -2.47 -8.84 9.53
C ASN A 33 -3.66 -8.23 10.28
N VAL A 34 -4.86 -8.35 9.71
CA VAL A 34 -6.11 -7.87 10.33
C VAL A 34 -6.45 -8.72 11.54
N CYS A 35 -6.32 -10.04 11.41
CA CYS A 35 -6.52 -10.98 12.51
C CYS A 35 -5.51 -10.74 13.65
N GLY A 36 -4.27 -10.38 13.33
CA GLY A 36 -3.21 -10.06 14.29
C GLY A 36 -3.53 -8.82 15.12
N ILE A 37 -4.09 -7.78 14.50
CA ILE A 37 -4.57 -6.60 15.25
C ILE A 37 -5.69 -7.01 16.21
N LEU A 38 -6.69 -7.76 15.73
CA LEU A 38 -7.80 -8.21 16.57
C LEU A 38 -7.32 -9.06 17.75
N LEU A 39 -6.40 -9.99 17.48
CA LEU A 39 -5.82 -10.84 18.51
C LEU A 39 -5.03 -10.03 19.54
N THR A 40 -4.27 -9.04 19.07
CA THR A 40 -3.45 -8.19 19.94
C THR A 40 -4.32 -7.28 20.81
N THR A 41 -5.35 -6.64 20.25
CA THR A 41 -6.26 -5.77 21.01
C THR A 41 -7.03 -6.54 22.07
N THR A 42 -7.51 -7.74 21.75
CA THR A 42 -8.23 -8.61 22.69
C THR A 42 -7.30 -9.16 23.78
N THR A 43 -6.09 -9.59 23.42
CA THR A 43 -5.08 -10.08 24.38
C THR A 43 -4.65 -8.97 25.34
N LEU A 44 -4.33 -7.79 24.82
CA LEU A 44 -3.99 -6.63 25.65
C LEU A 44 -5.17 -6.18 26.50
N GLY A 45 -6.41 -6.31 26.03
CA GLY A 45 -7.61 -6.07 26.83
C GLY A 45 -7.71 -6.97 28.06
N VAL A 46 -7.36 -8.25 27.93
CA VAL A 46 -7.39 -9.21 29.04
C VAL A 46 -6.20 -9.03 30.00
N LEU A 47 -5.01 -8.71 29.47
CA LEU A 47 -3.76 -8.64 30.22
C LEU A 47 -3.37 -7.21 30.67
N ARG A 48 -4.15 -6.17 30.30
CA ARG A 48 -3.80 -4.75 30.51
C ARG A 48 -3.35 -4.37 31.92
N LYS A 49 -3.91 -5.05 32.93
CA LYS A 49 -3.63 -4.79 34.35
C LYS A 49 -2.24 -5.28 34.79
N TYR A 50 -1.62 -6.17 34.03
CA TYR A 50 -0.43 -6.93 34.45
C TYR A 50 0.81 -6.68 33.56
N ILE A 51 0.71 -5.80 32.55
CA ILE A 51 1.74 -5.65 31.52
C ILE A 51 2.28 -4.22 31.49
N ASP A 52 3.62 -4.10 31.57
CA ASP A 52 4.36 -2.86 31.34
C ASP A 52 4.46 -2.50 29.85
N ARG A 53 4.67 -1.21 29.54
CA ARG A 53 4.73 -0.70 28.15
C ARG A 53 5.73 -1.45 27.26
N ASN A 54 6.88 -1.88 27.80
CA ASN A 54 7.89 -2.60 27.03
C ASN A 54 7.40 -4.01 26.66
N VAL A 55 6.70 -4.68 27.57
CA VAL A 55 6.14 -6.02 27.33
C VAL A 55 4.99 -5.94 26.34
N THR A 56 4.19 -4.88 26.35
CA THR A 56 3.17 -4.63 25.31
C THR A 56 3.77 -4.61 23.91
N VAL A 57 4.90 -3.92 23.71
CA VAL A 57 5.56 -3.86 22.39
C VAL A 57 6.05 -5.24 21.94
N VAL A 58 6.59 -6.04 22.86
CA VAL A 58 7.02 -7.41 22.57
C VAL A 58 5.83 -8.29 22.19
N VAL A 59 4.71 -8.17 22.91
CA VAL A 59 3.47 -8.89 22.60
C VAL A 59 2.91 -8.48 21.24
N GLU A 60 2.87 -7.18 20.93
CA GLU A 60 2.48 -6.66 19.61
C GLU A 60 3.36 -7.22 18.50
N PHE A 61 4.68 -7.27 18.71
CA PHE A 61 5.62 -7.84 17.75
C PHE A 61 5.36 -9.34 17.52
N ILE A 62 5.19 -10.11 18.60
CA ILE A 62 4.95 -11.56 18.53
C ILE A 62 3.61 -11.87 17.86
N LEU A 63 2.55 -11.13 18.16
CA LEU A 63 1.21 -11.44 17.68
C LEU A 63 0.89 -10.86 16.29
N ILE A 64 1.65 -9.85 15.85
CA ILE A 64 1.46 -9.23 14.52
C ILE A 64 2.57 -9.68 13.58
N VAL A 65 3.84 -9.42 13.90
CA VAL A 65 4.95 -9.57 12.94
C VAL A 65 5.29 -11.04 12.68
N ILE A 66 5.34 -11.88 13.72
CA ILE A 66 5.71 -13.30 13.56
C ILE A 66 4.70 -14.06 12.69
N PRO A 67 3.37 -14.00 12.94
CA PRO A 67 2.39 -14.63 12.07
C PRO A 67 2.47 -14.13 10.62
N THR A 68 2.70 -12.83 10.41
CA THR A 68 2.86 -12.27 9.06
C THR A 68 4.09 -12.85 8.35
N ILE A 69 5.24 -12.97 9.04
CA ILE A 69 6.44 -13.60 8.47
C ILE A 69 6.15 -15.06 8.11
N LEU A 70 5.54 -15.82 9.01
CA LEU A 70 5.22 -17.23 8.79
C LEU A 70 4.26 -17.41 7.61
N CYS A 71 3.20 -16.62 7.52
CA CYS A 71 2.24 -16.65 6.42
C CYS A 71 2.86 -16.22 5.08
N CYS A 72 3.83 -15.30 5.07
CA CYS A 72 4.53 -14.88 3.84
C CYS A 72 5.64 -15.87 3.42
N THR A 73 5.98 -16.85 4.24
CA THR A 73 7.11 -17.76 4.01
C THR A 73 6.66 -19.23 4.06
N VAL A 74 6.97 -19.94 5.14
CA VAL A 74 6.80 -21.39 5.31
C VAL A 74 5.32 -21.79 5.32
N LEU A 75 4.45 -20.96 5.88
CA LEU A 75 3.05 -21.30 6.15
C LEU A 75 2.08 -20.70 5.11
N SER A 76 2.60 -20.36 3.94
CA SER A 76 1.86 -19.73 2.85
C SER A 76 0.75 -20.62 2.25
N GLU A 77 0.84 -21.95 2.40
CA GLU A 77 -0.23 -22.87 2.00
C GLU A 77 -1.32 -22.99 3.07
N HIS A 78 -1.02 -22.65 4.33
CA HIS A 78 -1.91 -22.85 5.48
C HIS A 78 -2.44 -21.54 6.08
N ILE A 79 -2.42 -20.44 5.28
CA ILE A 79 -2.83 -19.10 5.72
C ILE A 79 -4.23 -19.11 6.34
N ILE A 80 -5.18 -19.83 5.74
CA ILE A 80 -6.55 -19.92 6.23
C ILE A 80 -6.60 -20.57 7.61
N SER A 81 -5.87 -21.66 7.82
CA SER A 81 -5.79 -22.34 9.11
C SER A 81 -5.21 -21.42 10.19
N VAL A 82 -4.18 -20.64 9.88
CA VAL A 82 -3.60 -19.64 10.80
C VAL A 82 -4.64 -18.58 11.16
N CYS A 83 -5.36 -18.04 10.17
CA CYS A 83 -6.42 -17.07 10.42
C CYS A 83 -7.53 -17.63 11.33
N ILE A 84 -7.97 -18.87 11.09
CA ILE A 84 -8.99 -19.53 11.93
C ILE A 84 -8.50 -19.63 13.38
N VAL A 85 -7.25 -20.06 13.60
CA VAL A 85 -6.68 -20.15 14.95
C VAL A 85 -6.60 -18.77 15.61
N MET A 86 -6.14 -17.75 14.90
CA MET A 86 -6.05 -16.38 15.44
C MET A 86 -7.43 -15.81 15.79
N ILE A 87 -8.43 -16.04 14.94
CA ILE A 87 -9.82 -15.63 15.19
C ILE A 87 -10.38 -16.38 16.40
N PHE A 88 -10.16 -17.70 16.49
CA PHE A 88 -10.62 -18.51 17.61
C PHE A 88 -10.01 -18.05 18.95
N ILE A 89 -8.71 -17.76 19.00
CA ILE A 89 -8.09 -17.22 20.20
C ILE A 89 -8.67 -15.83 20.52
N SER A 90 -8.91 -14.99 19.51
CA SER A 90 -9.52 -13.67 19.69
C SER A 90 -10.94 -13.76 20.26
N THR A 91 -11.77 -14.70 19.79
CA THR A 91 -13.13 -14.90 20.31
C THR A 91 -13.12 -15.44 21.74
N LEU A 92 -12.19 -16.35 22.07
CA LEU A 92 -11.97 -16.80 23.45
C LEU A 92 -11.55 -15.63 24.36
N ASN A 93 -10.61 -14.79 23.92
CA ASN A 93 -10.21 -13.58 24.67
C ASN A 93 -11.39 -12.63 24.88
N MET A 94 -12.23 -12.44 23.86
CA MET A 94 -13.45 -11.62 23.96
C MET A 94 -14.46 -12.22 24.93
N TRP A 95 -14.64 -13.54 24.95
CA TRP A 95 -15.51 -14.22 25.91
C TRP A 95 -15.01 -14.06 27.35
N LEU A 96 -13.69 -14.25 27.58
CA LEU A 96 -13.05 -14.00 28.87
C LEU A 96 -13.17 -12.54 29.30
N LEU A 97 -13.01 -11.61 28.35
CA LEU A 97 -13.19 -10.18 28.59
C LEU A 97 -14.65 -9.85 28.87
N GLY A 98 -15.62 -10.47 28.20
CA GLY A 98 -17.05 -10.29 28.45
C GLY A 98 -17.43 -10.65 29.89
N ASN A 99 -16.92 -11.78 30.38
CA ASN A 99 -17.10 -12.21 31.77
C ASN A 99 -16.44 -11.23 32.77
N LYS A 100 -15.29 -10.63 32.42
CA LYS A 100 -14.63 -9.59 33.22
C LYS A 100 -15.24 -8.19 33.06
N SER A 101 -15.84 -7.89 31.91
CA SER A 101 -16.40 -6.58 31.53
C SER A 101 -17.69 -6.30 32.29
N ILE A 102 -18.43 -7.34 32.66
CA ILE A 102 -19.53 -7.24 33.64
C ILE A 102 -19.02 -6.66 34.97
N GLN A 103 -17.75 -6.89 35.34
CA GLN A 103 -17.11 -6.26 36.50
C GLN A 103 -16.38 -4.92 36.19
N LEU A 104 -15.89 -4.72 34.96
CA LEU A 104 -15.05 -3.56 34.57
C LEU A 104 -15.84 -2.34 34.05
N SER A 105 -17.12 -2.49 33.70
CA SER A 105 -18.01 -1.39 33.26
C SER A 105 -18.19 -0.25 34.27
N LYS A 106 -17.63 -0.37 35.49
CA LYS A 106 -17.54 0.69 36.50
C LYS A 106 -16.31 1.60 36.34
N LEU A 107 -15.38 1.32 35.44
CA LEU A 107 -14.12 2.09 35.30
C LEU A 107 -13.86 2.53 33.86
N ASP A 108 -14.36 3.72 33.55
CA ASP A 108 -13.87 4.73 32.61
C ASP A 108 -13.51 4.27 31.17
N VAL A 109 -14.49 4.37 30.25
CA VAL A 109 -14.23 4.36 28.80
C VAL A 109 -13.88 5.77 28.38
N ARG A 110 -12.59 6.08 28.31
CA ARG A 110 -12.13 7.33 27.69
C ARG A 110 -12.26 7.24 26.18
N PRO A 111 -12.96 8.18 25.52
CA PRO A 111 -12.99 8.24 24.06
C PRO A 111 -11.59 8.59 23.55
N ILE A 112 -11.09 7.81 22.58
CA ILE A 112 -9.82 8.08 21.90
C ILE A 112 -10.03 9.30 20.99
N THR A 113 -9.64 10.48 21.47
CA THR A 113 -9.73 11.73 20.73
C THR A 113 -8.56 11.89 19.73
N GLY A 114 -8.90 12.25 18.48
CA GLY A 114 -8.03 13.00 17.56
C GLY A 114 -7.15 12.22 16.57
N LYS A 115 -6.76 10.97 16.85
CA LYS A 115 -5.97 10.15 15.90
C LYS A 115 -6.73 8.87 15.57
N ARG A 116 -7.06 8.66 14.29
CA ARG A 116 -7.72 7.44 13.83
C ARG A 116 -6.73 6.28 13.91
N PRO A 117 -6.89 5.36 14.89
CA PRO A 117 -5.90 4.29 15.10
C PRO A 117 -5.86 3.35 13.90
N PHE A 118 -6.99 3.17 13.21
CA PHE A 118 -7.10 2.34 12.00
C PHE A 118 -6.15 2.79 10.87
N ILE A 119 -6.09 4.10 10.56
CA ILE A 119 -5.23 4.61 9.48
C ILE A 119 -3.76 4.39 9.82
N THR A 120 -3.39 4.57 11.10
CA THR A 120 -2.02 4.34 11.57
C THR A 120 -1.65 2.87 11.48
N ASN A 121 -2.55 1.99 11.93
CA ASN A 121 -2.36 0.54 11.87
C ASN A 121 -2.24 0.04 10.43
N PHE A 122 -3.12 0.49 9.52
CA PHE A 122 -3.05 0.13 8.11
C PHE A 122 -1.70 0.52 7.50
N ARG A 123 -1.21 1.74 7.75
CA ARG A 123 0.10 2.20 7.27
C ARG A 123 1.26 1.40 7.86
N ALA A 124 1.19 1.08 9.16
CA ALA A 124 2.20 0.28 9.83
C ALA A 124 2.26 -1.14 9.23
N LEU A 125 1.12 -1.80 9.07
CA LEU A 125 1.03 -3.13 8.48
C LEU A 125 1.54 -3.16 7.03
N THR A 126 1.15 -2.19 6.20
CA THR A 126 1.64 -2.08 4.81
C THR A 126 3.16 -1.93 4.77
N ASN A 127 3.76 -1.16 5.68
CA ASN A 127 5.22 -1.04 5.77
C ASN A 127 5.88 -2.34 6.26
N ILE A 128 5.30 -3.01 7.27
CA ILE A 128 5.81 -4.27 7.81
C ILE A 128 5.80 -5.36 6.75
N ILE A 129 4.66 -5.58 6.08
CA ILE A 129 4.57 -6.61 5.04
C ILE A 129 5.48 -6.31 3.86
N THR A 130 5.62 -5.03 3.48
CA THR A 130 6.55 -4.61 2.42
C THR A 130 8.00 -4.93 2.82
N ALA A 131 8.41 -4.60 4.05
CA ALA A 131 9.74 -4.90 4.53
C ALA A 131 10.02 -6.42 4.55
N ILE A 132 9.04 -7.21 5.02
CA ILE A 132 9.12 -8.68 5.00
C ILE A 132 9.29 -9.18 3.57
N CYS A 133 8.47 -8.73 2.61
CA CYS A 133 8.53 -9.20 1.23
C CYS A 133 9.85 -8.82 0.55
N ILE A 134 10.33 -7.58 0.71
CA ILE A 134 11.59 -7.12 0.12
C ILE A 134 12.78 -7.90 0.68
N LEU A 135 12.78 -8.21 1.98
CA LEU A 135 13.87 -8.99 2.59
C LEU A 135 13.76 -10.48 2.26
N ALA A 136 12.54 -11.01 2.14
CA ALA A 136 12.31 -12.43 1.94
C ALA A 136 12.50 -12.88 0.48
N VAL A 137 12.32 -11.99 -0.50
CA VAL A 137 12.27 -12.36 -1.94
C VAL A 137 13.52 -13.10 -2.43
N ASP A 138 14.69 -12.72 -1.90
CA ASP A 138 15.99 -13.31 -2.24
C ASP A 138 16.18 -14.72 -1.65
N PHE A 139 15.35 -15.13 -0.68
CA PHE A 139 15.42 -16.43 -0.04
C PHE A 139 14.47 -17.44 -0.68
N ARG A 140 14.90 -18.70 -0.77
CA ARG A 140 14.08 -19.82 -1.28
C ARG A 140 12.81 -20.09 -0.47
N VAL A 141 12.80 -19.67 0.79
CA VAL A 141 11.65 -19.82 1.70
C VAL A 141 10.47 -18.94 1.28
N PHE A 142 10.71 -17.89 0.50
CA PHE A 142 9.64 -17.05 -0.04
C PHE A 142 8.96 -17.74 -1.24
N PRO A 143 7.64 -17.98 -1.18
CA PRO A 143 6.89 -18.60 -2.26
C PRO A 143 6.93 -17.76 -3.53
N ARG A 144 7.22 -18.41 -4.67
CA ARG A 144 7.36 -17.70 -5.96
C ARG A 144 6.04 -17.09 -6.45
N LYS A 145 4.90 -17.64 -6.04
CA LYS A 145 3.57 -17.10 -6.33
C LYS A 145 3.34 -15.67 -5.79
N PHE A 146 4.13 -15.23 -4.81
CA PHE A 146 4.05 -13.87 -4.25
C PHE A 146 5.06 -12.89 -4.85
N VAL A 147 5.98 -13.38 -5.68
CA VAL A 147 6.97 -12.57 -6.40
C VAL A 147 6.28 -11.78 -7.49
N LYS A 148 6.89 -10.64 -7.83
CA LYS A 148 6.44 -9.74 -8.89
C LYS A 148 6.15 -10.48 -10.20
N THR A 149 5.02 -10.16 -10.83
CA THR A 149 4.67 -10.70 -12.15
C THR A 149 5.27 -9.84 -13.27
N GLU A 150 5.68 -10.47 -14.38
CA GLU A 150 6.28 -9.74 -15.50
C GLU A 150 5.28 -9.28 -16.55
N VAL A 151 4.21 -10.04 -16.78
CA VAL A 151 3.24 -9.78 -17.86
C VAL A 151 1.83 -9.60 -17.31
N TYR A 152 1.20 -10.70 -16.89
CA TYR A 152 -0.13 -10.71 -16.31
C TYR A 152 -0.14 -11.63 -15.08
N GLY A 153 -0.99 -11.30 -14.11
CA GLY A 153 -1.16 -12.08 -12.89
C GLY A 153 -1.24 -11.19 -11.65
N TYR A 154 -1.57 -11.79 -10.50
CA TYR A 154 -1.68 -11.08 -9.24
C TYR A 154 -0.61 -11.56 -8.27
N SER A 155 0.23 -10.65 -7.78
CA SER A 155 1.19 -10.97 -6.73
C SER A 155 1.01 -10.08 -5.50
N LEU A 156 1.53 -10.56 -4.37
CA LEU A 156 1.59 -9.78 -3.14
C LEU A 156 2.49 -8.54 -3.31
N MET A 157 3.61 -8.69 -4.03
CA MET A 157 4.55 -7.59 -4.28
C MET A 157 3.94 -6.49 -5.17
N ASP A 158 3.14 -6.85 -6.17
CA ASP A 158 2.43 -5.88 -7.03
C ASP A 158 1.32 -5.16 -6.26
N THR A 159 0.63 -5.89 -5.39
CA THR A 159 -0.41 -5.34 -4.52
C THR A 159 0.15 -4.31 -3.53
N GLY A 160 1.42 -4.47 -3.11
CA GLY A 160 2.11 -3.53 -2.24
C GLY A 160 2.07 -2.10 -2.76
N VAL A 161 2.29 -1.90 -4.06
CA VAL A 161 2.21 -0.57 -4.69
C VAL A 161 0.80 0.03 -4.57
N GLY A 162 -0.25 -0.77 -4.82
CA GLY A 162 -1.64 -0.37 -4.62
C GLY A 162 -1.93 0.01 -3.16
N LEU A 163 -1.45 -0.78 -2.20
CA LEU A 163 -1.61 -0.51 -0.77
C LEU A 163 -0.90 0.79 -0.34
N PHE A 164 0.27 1.12 -0.91
CA PHE A 164 0.94 2.39 -0.66
C PHE A 164 0.16 3.58 -1.22
N ILE A 165 -0.43 3.45 -2.40
CA ILE A 165 -1.25 4.52 -2.99
C ILE A 165 -2.52 4.73 -2.17
N LEU A 166 -3.16 3.64 -1.73
CA LEU A 166 -4.30 3.67 -0.81
C LEU A 166 -3.91 4.31 0.54
N ALA A 167 -2.78 3.93 1.12
CA ALA A 167 -2.25 4.53 2.36
C ALA A 167 -2.00 6.04 2.22
N ASN A 168 -1.49 6.47 1.06
CA ASN A 168 -1.28 7.88 0.75
C ASN A 168 -2.60 8.62 0.47
N ALA A 169 -3.61 7.94 -0.08
CA ALA A 169 -4.96 8.49 -0.24
C ALA A 169 -5.61 8.72 1.13
N LEU A 170 -5.43 7.79 2.07
CA LEU A 170 -5.96 7.82 3.44
C LEU A 170 -5.49 9.01 4.29
N VAL A 171 -4.29 9.51 4.02
CA VAL A 171 -3.69 10.63 4.77
C VAL A 171 -3.71 11.93 3.97
N ALA A 172 -4.29 11.92 2.77
CA ALA A 172 -4.35 13.09 1.91
C ALA A 172 -5.14 14.22 2.62
N PRO A 173 -4.56 15.42 2.81
CA PRO A 173 -5.26 16.57 3.37
C PRO A 173 -6.54 16.91 2.61
N GLU A 174 -6.53 16.69 1.29
CA GLU A 174 -7.65 16.95 0.41
C GLU A 174 -8.87 16.05 0.66
N ALA A 175 -8.70 14.95 1.39
CA ALA A 175 -9.78 14.08 1.84
C ALA A 175 -10.37 14.50 3.20
N ARG A 176 -9.80 15.51 3.88
CA ARG A 176 -10.21 15.95 5.23
C ARG A 176 -10.88 17.32 5.25
N ASP A 177 -10.53 18.21 4.32
CA ASP A 177 -11.05 19.57 4.29
C ASP A 177 -12.36 19.67 3.51
N PHE A 178 -13.47 19.43 4.21
CA PHE A 178 -14.83 19.76 3.76
C PHE A 178 -15.35 21.09 4.33
N SER A 179 -14.66 21.67 5.32
CA SER A 179 -15.12 22.85 6.03
C SER A 179 -14.56 24.15 5.43
N THR A 180 -15.47 24.85 4.74
CA THR A 180 -15.60 26.31 4.75
C THR A 180 -14.72 27.11 3.79
N SER A 181 -15.41 27.74 2.83
CA SER A 181 -14.99 28.91 2.04
C SER A 181 -13.81 28.71 1.07
N ARG A 182 -14.08 28.05 -0.06
CA ARG A 182 -13.19 28.06 -1.23
C ARG A 182 -13.76 28.97 -2.32
N GLN A 183 -14.03 30.22 -1.95
CA GLN A 183 -14.59 31.22 -2.84
C GLN A 183 -13.81 32.54 -2.75
N THR A 184 -12.48 32.45 -2.87
CA THR A 184 -11.62 33.59 -3.22
C THR A 184 -10.34 33.06 -3.86
N GLU A 185 -10.11 33.47 -5.11
CA GLU A 185 -8.98 33.16 -6.01
C GLU A 185 -8.57 31.69 -6.18
N PHE A 186 -9.24 31.04 -7.15
CA PHE A 186 -8.91 29.72 -7.69
C PHE A 186 -7.43 29.59 -8.09
N GLN A 187 -6.83 30.62 -8.72
CA GLN A 187 -5.44 30.58 -9.18
C GLN A 187 -4.41 30.72 -8.07
N GLU A 188 -4.61 31.59 -7.07
CA GLU A 188 -3.69 31.71 -5.94
C GLU A 188 -3.72 30.47 -5.05
N THR A 189 -4.92 29.93 -4.81
CA THR A 189 -5.11 28.69 -4.06
C THR A 189 -4.50 27.49 -4.79
N LEU A 190 -4.65 27.41 -6.12
CA LEU A 190 -4.00 26.41 -6.96
C LEU A 190 -2.47 26.49 -6.84
N THR A 191 -1.91 27.68 -7.02
CA THR A 191 -0.46 27.87 -7.04
C THR A 191 0.15 27.58 -5.67
N LYS A 192 -0.52 27.96 -4.59
CA LYS A 192 -0.12 27.65 -3.21
C LYS A 192 -0.18 26.15 -2.91
N ASN A 193 -1.26 25.47 -3.32
CA ASN A 193 -1.42 24.03 -3.12
C ASN A 193 -0.41 23.23 -3.95
N ILE A 194 -0.18 23.62 -5.21
CA ILE A 194 0.82 23.01 -6.08
C ILE A 194 2.22 23.23 -5.51
N LYS A 195 2.55 24.43 -5.03
CA LYS A 195 3.85 24.73 -4.41
C LYS A 195 4.08 23.90 -3.15
N ASN A 196 3.06 23.76 -2.30
CA ASN A 196 3.13 22.92 -1.09
C ASN A 196 3.24 21.42 -1.44
N CYS A 197 2.49 20.98 -2.45
CA CYS A 197 2.55 19.61 -2.96
C CYS A 197 3.93 19.31 -3.55
N PHE A 198 4.48 20.23 -4.36
CA PHE A 198 5.80 20.14 -4.95
C PHE A 198 6.89 20.06 -3.89
N ARG A 199 6.83 20.93 -2.86
CA ARG A 199 7.75 20.85 -1.70
C ARG A 199 7.67 19.49 -1.01
N SER A 200 6.48 18.91 -0.93
CA SER A 200 6.26 17.58 -0.36
C SER A 200 6.67 16.43 -1.29
N CYS A 201 6.92 16.70 -2.57
CA CYS A 201 7.44 15.73 -3.55
C CYS A 201 8.97 15.74 -3.61
N ILE A 202 9.64 16.81 -3.15
CA ILE A 202 11.11 16.89 -3.13
C ILE A 202 11.75 15.68 -2.44
N PRO A 203 11.33 15.25 -1.22
CA PRO A 203 11.93 14.08 -0.58
C PRO A 203 11.75 12.78 -1.39
N LEU A 204 10.60 12.61 -2.06
CA LEU A 204 10.33 11.46 -2.92
C LEU A 204 11.23 11.48 -4.17
N LEU A 205 11.42 12.65 -4.78
CA LEU A 205 12.30 12.80 -5.93
C LEU A 205 13.77 12.56 -5.57
N VAL A 206 14.20 13.05 -4.40
CA VAL A 206 15.56 12.80 -3.88
C VAL A 206 15.76 11.30 -3.63
N LEU A 207 14.79 10.61 -3.02
CA LEU A 207 14.85 9.15 -2.85
C LEU A 207 14.84 8.40 -4.18
N GLY A 208 14.04 8.86 -5.15
CA GLY A 208 13.99 8.31 -6.49
C GLY A 208 15.34 8.44 -7.22
N PHE A 209 15.95 9.62 -7.18
CA PHE A 209 17.26 9.84 -7.78
C PHE A 209 18.37 9.08 -7.04
N GLY A 210 18.32 9.05 -5.70
CA GLY A 210 19.22 8.26 -4.87
C GLY A 210 19.17 6.77 -5.21
N ARG A 211 17.97 6.21 -5.39
CA ARG A 211 17.80 4.82 -5.85
C ARG A 211 18.39 4.61 -7.25
N PHE A 212 18.15 5.53 -8.18
CA PHE A 212 18.71 5.42 -9.54
C PHE A 212 20.24 5.37 -9.50
N VAL A 213 20.87 6.32 -8.81
CA VAL A 213 22.33 6.36 -8.65
C VAL A 213 22.86 5.12 -7.92
N ALA A 214 22.20 4.68 -6.85
CA ALA A 214 22.62 3.51 -6.10
C ALA A 214 22.60 2.22 -6.94
N VAL A 215 21.56 2.01 -7.76
CA VAL A 215 21.47 0.84 -8.64
C VAL A 215 22.54 0.90 -9.72
N GLU A 216 22.78 2.07 -10.31
CA GLU A 216 23.82 2.27 -11.33
C GLU A 216 25.22 1.98 -10.78
N LEU A 217 25.51 2.46 -9.56
CA LEU A 217 26.81 2.26 -8.90
C LEU A 217 27.02 0.82 -8.40
N THR A 218 25.96 0.15 -7.95
CA THR A 218 26.05 -1.22 -7.42
C THR A 218 26.01 -2.28 -8.52
N GLY A 219 25.65 -1.91 -9.75
CA GLY A 219 25.43 -2.86 -10.84
C GLY A 219 24.32 -3.87 -10.54
N TYR A 220 23.38 -3.50 -9.65
CA TYR A 220 22.27 -4.36 -9.24
C TYR A 220 21.30 -4.53 -10.40
N GLN A 221 20.65 -5.70 -10.44
CA GLN A 221 19.77 -6.04 -11.54
C GLN A 221 18.56 -5.11 -11.62
N LYS A 222 18.36 -4.55 -12.82
CA LYS A 222 17.28 -3.62 -13.09
C LYS A 222 16.27 -4.29 -13.99
N HIS A 223 15.13 -4.66 -13.42
CA HIS A 223 13.95 -5.05 -14.20
C HIS A 223 13.40 -3.80 -14.90
N VAL A 224 13.86 -3.58 -16.14
CA VAL A 224 13.45 -2.43 -16.96
C VAL A 224 11.94 -2.49 -17.27
N THR A 225 11.38 -3.69 -17.32
CA THR A 225 9.95 -3.98 -17.54
C THR A 225 9.04 -3.48 -16.40
N GLU A 226 9.58 -3.10 -15.23
CA GLU A 226 8.73 -2.64 -14.13
C GLU A 226 8.28 -1.18 -14.27
N TYR A 227 9.21 -0.30 -14.59
CA TYR A 227 8.99 1.15 -14.61
C TYR A 227 9.72 1.84 -15.77
N GLY A 228 10.78 1.22 -16.30
CA GLY A 228 11.64 1.80 -17.32
C GLY A 228 13.09 2.03 -16.88
N VAL A 229 13.88 2.58 -17.80
CA VAL A 229 15.34 2.72 -17.69
C VAL A 229 15.77 3.81 -16.71
N HIS A 230 14.98 4.85 -16.50
CA HIS A 230 15.32 5.96 -15.57
C HIS A 230 14.23 6.18 -14.52
N TRP A 231 13.05 5.60 -14.73
CA TRP A 231 11.92 5.74 -13.84
C TRP A 231 11.94 4.73 -12.69
N ASN A 232 11.28 5.07 -11.59
CA ASN A 232 11.06 4.17 -10.47
C ASN A 232 9.79 4.53 -9.70
N PHE A 233 9.43 3.66 -8.75
CA PHE A 233 8.24 3.82 -7.92
C PHE A 233 8.15 5.16 -7.17
N PHE A 234 9.26 5.71 -6.65
CA PHE A 234 9.22 6.98 -5.92
C PHE A 234 8.90 8.16 -6.85
N VAL A 235 9.44 8.13 -8.07
CA VAL A 235 9.11 9.11 -9.11
C VAL A 235 7.64 8.97 -9.52
N THR A 236 7.14 7.74 -9.71
CA THR A 236 5.70 7.50 -9.95
C THR A 236 4.83 8.09 -8.84
N LEU A 237 5.16 7.84 -7.56
CA LEU A 237 4.42 8.39 -6.43
C LEU A 237 4.42 9.93 -6.41
N ALA A 238 5.55 10.57 -6.72
CA ALA A 238 5.64 12.02 -6.80
C ALA A 238 4.73 12.57 -7.91
N VAL A 239 4.79 11.97 -9.10
CA VAL A 239 3.97 12.37 -10.26
C VAL A 239 2.47 12.15 -9.99
N VAL A 240 2.09 10.99 -9.46
CA VAL A 240 0.71 10.69 -9.05
C VAL A 240 0.22 11.72 -8.03
N LYS A 241 1.04 12.07 -7.04
CA LYS A 241 0.68 13.06 -6.02
C LYS A 241 0.45 14.45 -6.64
N LEU A 242 1.29 14.88 -7.57
CA LEU A 242 1.12 16.15 -8.29
C LEU A 242 -0.18 16.16 -9.12
N PHE A 243 -0.42 15.12 -9.93
CA PHE A 243 -1.63 15.04 -10.77
C PHE A 243 -2.91 14.96 -9.93
N THR A 244 -2.96 14.15 -8.88
CA THR A 244 -4.13 14.09 -7.99
C THR A 244 -4.40 15.44 -7.34
N SER A 245 -3.36 16.17 -6.90
CA SER A 245 -3.52 17.50 -6.30
C SER A 245 -4.07 18.52 -7.29
N MET A 246 -3.58 18.51 -8.54
CA MET A 246 -4.11 19.36 -9.62
C MET A 246 -5.60 19.06 -9.88
N ILE A 247 -5.96 17.80 -10.08
CA ILE A 247 -7.34 17.40 -10.40
C ILE A 247 -8.28 17.72 -9.23
N THR A 248 -7.87 17.49 -7.99
CA THR A 248 -8.68 17.80 -6.80
C THR A 248 -8.79 19.31 -6.53
N SER A 249 -7.87 20.11 -7.09
CA SER A 249 -8.03 21.56 -7.05
C SER A 249 -8.99 22.08 -8.11
N THR A 250 -9.13 21.39 -9.25
CA THR A 250 -10.08 21.75 -10.31
C THR A 250 -11.49 21.19 -10.07
N ILE A 251 -11.59 19.97 -9.53
CA ILE A 251 -12.84 19.23 -9.35
C ILE A 251 -13.16 19.13 -7.85
N ASN A 252 -14.39 19.47 -7.49
CA ASN A 252 -14.87 19.35 -6.11
C ASN A 252 -14.73 17.91 -5.58
N SER A 253 -14.33 17.77 -4.31
CA SER A 253 -14.09 16.49 -3.63
C SER A 253 -15.32 15.57 -3.63
N LYS A 254 -16.54 16.13 -3.68
CA LYS A 254 -17.80 15.39 -3.87
C LYS A 254 -17.82 14.49 -5.11
N TYR A 255 -17.17 14.91 -6.19
CA TYR A 255 -17.11 14.16 -7.44
C TYR A 255 -15.82 13.34 -7.55
N SER A 256 -15.07 13.14 -6.45
CA SER A 256 -13.80 12.42 -6.46
C SER A 256 -13.97 10.97 -6.93
N LEU A 257 -15.03 10.28 -6.50
CA LEU A 257 -15.31 8.91 -6.97
C LEU A 257 -15.63 8.87 -8.47
N PHE A 258 -16.54 9.73 -8.94
CA PHE A 258 -16.92 9.75 -10.36
C PHE A 258 -15.75 10.12 -11.27
N SER A 259 -14.96 11.13 -10.89
CA SER A 259 -13.78 11.52 -11.67
C SER A 259 -12.66 10.48 -11.60
N GLY A 260 -12.46 9.80 -10.46
CA GLY A 260 -11.53 8.68 -10.34
C GLY A 260 -11.95 7.48 -11.20
N ALA A 261 -13.22 7.08 -11.11
CA ALA A 261 -13.80 6.00 -11.92
C ALA A 261 -13.77 6.32 -13.43
N TRP A 262 -14.02 7.58 -13.81
CA TRP A 262 -13.89 8.04 -15.19
C TRP A 262 -12.45 7.91 -15.70
N ILE A 263 -11.46 8.36 -14.93
CA ILE A 263 -10.05 8.25 -15.31
C ILE A 263 -9.65 6.78 -15.47
N LEU A 264 -10.07 5.91 -14.55
CA LEU A 264 -9.83 4.47 -14.63
C LEU A 264 -10.50 3.85 -15.87
N GLY A 265 -11.76 4.16 -16.12
CA GLY A 265 -12.50 3.64 -17.28
C GLY A 265 -11.89 4.10 -18.60
N MET A 266 -11.47 5.36 -18.71
CA MET A 266 -10.80 5.87 -19.90
C MET A 266 -9.40 5.27 -20.08
N HIS A 267 -8.66 5.05 -18.99
CA HIS A 267 -7.35 4.40 -19.02
C HIS A 267 -7.47 2.95 -19.50
N GLU A 268 -8.41 2.19 -18.95
CA GLU A 268 -8.69 0.80 -19.35
C GLU A 268 -9.17 0.71 -20.81
N TYR A 269 -10.05 1.65 -21.22
CA TYR A 269 -10.51 1.74 -22.60
C TYR A 269 -9.36 1.98 -23.58
N ILE A 270 -8.45 2.90 -23.26
CA ILE A 270 -7.26 3.19 -24.08
C ILE A 270 -6.31 1.98 -24.11
N MET A 271 -6.10 1.32 -22.98
CA MET A 271 -5.27 0.11 -22.88
C MET A 271 -5.79 -1.00 -23.78
N THR A 272 -7.11 -1.21 -23.80
CA THR A 272 -7.77 -2.28 -24.54
C THR A 272 -7.88 -1.98 -26.04
N THR A 273 -8.23 -0.75 -26.42
CA THR A 273 -8.59 -0.44 -27.83
C THR A 273 -7.45 0.09 -28.67
N LYS A 274 -6.47 0.78 -28.07
CA LYS A 274 -5.42 1.48 -28.84
C LYS A 274 -4.11 0.70 -28.98
N GLY A 275 -4.10 -0.60 -28.64
CA GLY A 275 -2.88 -1.40 -28.63
C GLY A 275 -1.82 -0.86 -27.66
N LEU A 276 -2.21 -0.04 -26.67
CA LEU A 276 -1.26 0.51 -25.71
C LEU A 276 -0.71 -0.59 -24.80
N SER A 277 -1.54 -1.58 -24.46
CA SER A 277 -1.10 -2.78 -23.72
C SER A 277 0.00 -3.54 -24.46
N THR A 278 -0.15 -3.74 -25.77
CA THR A 278 0.85 -4.46 -26.59
C THR A 278 2.11 -3.64 -26.82
N TRP A 279 2.01 -2.30 -26.84
CA TRP A 279 3.18 -1.42 -26.89
C TRP A 279 3.97 -1.38 -25.57
N VAL A 280 3.28 -1.37 -24.43
CA VAL A 280 3.91 -1.37 -23.11
C VAL A 280 4.59 -2.71 -22.83
N LEU A 281 3.89 -3.82 -23.06
CA LEU A 281 4.36 -5.18 -22.78
C LEU A 281 5.26 -5.77 -23.88
N GLY A 282 5.23 -5.22 -25.09
CA GLY A 282 6.05 -5.69 -26.20
C GLY A 282 7.49 -5.17 -26.15
N ASP A 283 8.36 -5.75 -26.98
CA ASP A 283 9.77 -5.36 -27.14
C ASP A 283 9.95 -4.17 -28.10
N ALA A 284 9.14 -3.12 -27.92
CA ALA A 284 9.30 -1.90 -28.71
C ALA A 284 10.67 -1.24 -28.41
N PRO A 285 11.36 -0.70 -29.44
CA PRO A 285 12.67 -0.09 -29.27
C PRO A 285 12.62 1.09 -28.29
N ARG A 286 13.66 1.21 -27.46
CA ARG A 286 13.75 2.19 -26.35
C ARG A 286 14.61 3.40 -26.75
N ASP A 287 14.34 3.95 -27.93
CA ASP A 287 15.21 4.98 -28.53
C ASP A 287 15.02 6.36 -27.89
N ASP A 288 13.79 6.65 -27.44
CA ASP A 288 13.42 7.92 -26.81
C ASP A 288 13.20 7.78 -25.29
N PHE A 289 13.35 8.89 -24.55
CA PHE A 289 13.07 8.93 -23.11
C PHE A 289 11.67 8.41 -22.73
N PHE A 290 10.67 8.70 -23.56
CA PHE A 290 9.31 8.20 -23.37
C PHE A 290 9.21 6.69 -23.58
N SER A 291 9.81 6.18 -24.66
CA SER A 291 9.84 4.74 -24.97
C SER A 291 10.66 3.95 -23.94
N ALA A 292 11.69 4.55 -23.37
CA ALA A 292 12.53 3.98 -22.32
C ALA A 292 11.82 3.89 -20.95
N ASN A 293 10.81 4.73 -20.69
CA ASN A 293 10.06 4.80 -19.43
C ASN A 293 8.56 4.57 -19.60
N ARG A 294 8.17 3.87 -20.68
CA ARG A 294 6.77 3.71 -21.08
C ARG A 294 5.92 3.05 -19.98
N GLU A 295 6.46 2.07 -19.29
CA GLU A 295 5.78 1.31 -18.25
C GLU A 295 5.40 2.23 -17.07
N GLY A 296 6.37 3.00 -16.59
CA GLY A 296 6.17 3.98 -15.52
C GLY A 296 5.18 5.08 -15.92
N LEU A 297 5.30 5.64 -17.12
CA LEU A 297 4.45 6.74 -17.57
C LEU A 297 3.00 6.31 -17.82
N VAL A 298 2.80 5.16 -18.48
CA VAL A 298 1.46 4.63 -18.78
C VAL A 298 0.74 4.18 -17.50
N SER A 299 1.47 3.83 -16.43
CA SER A 299 0.87 3.48 -15.13
C SER A 299 0.28 4.68 -14.36
N VAL A 300 0.74 5.92 -14.64
CA VAL A 300 0.36 7.12 -13.86
C VAL A 300 -1.15 7.38 -13.85
N PRO A 301 -1.88 7.40 -14.99
CA PRO A 301 -3.31 7.67 -14.99
C PRO A 301 -4.10 6.64 -14.17
N GLY A 302 -3.75 5.37 -14.26
CA GLY A 302 -4.35 4.30 -13.45
C GLY A 302 -4.18 4.56 -11.95
N TYR A 303 -2.97 4.90 -11.51
CA TYR A 303 -2.71 5.22 -10.11
C TYR A 303 -3.39 6.52 -9.63
N VAL A 304 -3.50 7.53 -10.49
CA VAL A 304 -4.23 8.78 -10.18
C VAL A 304 -5.71 8.50 -9.99
N GLY A 305 -6.31 7.74 -10.91
CA GLY A 305 -7.72 7.33 -10.83
C GLY A 305 -7.99 6.51 -9.57
N PHE A 306 -7.15 5.51 -9.29
CA PHE A 306 -7.25 4.68 -8.09
C PHE A 306 -7.18 5.51 -6.81
N LYS A 307 -6.16 6.37 -6.68
CA LYS A 307 -6.00 7.26 -5.51
C LYS A 307 -7.23 8.13 -5.28
N LYS A 308 -7.80 8.69 -6.35
CA LYS A 308 -8.95 9.61 -6.29
C LYS A 308 -10.24 8.89 -5.91
N THR A 309 -10.44 7.68 -6.40
CA THR A 309 -11.54 6.80 -5.97
C THR A 309 -11.41 6.45 -4.49
N SER A 310 -10.19 6.09 -4.03
CA SER A 310 -9.94 5.77 -2.62
C SER A 310 -10.19 6.95 -1.68
N GLN A 311 -9.85 8.19 -2.08
CA GLN A 311 -10.14 9.40 -1.31
C GLN A 311 -11.63 9.55 -0.99
N CYS A 312 -12.52 9.15 -1.90
CA CYS A 312 -13.96 9.26 -1.68
C CYS A 312 -14.51 8.25 -0.67
N TRP A 313 -14.00 7.02 -0.69
CA TRP A 313 -14.38 6.00 0.29
C TRP A 313 -14.17 6.48 1.73
N ILE A 314 -13.09 7.23 1.97
CA ILE A 314 -12.77 7.79 3.27
C ILE A 314 -13.73 8.91 3.65
N LEU A 315 -14.08 9.77 2.70
CA LEU A 315 -15.09 10.82 2.92
C LEU A 315 -16.41 10.21 3.41
N TYR A 316 -16.84 9.09 2.83
CA TYR A 316 -18.05 8.39 3.26
C TYR A 316 -17.91 7.79 4.67
N MET A 317 -16.79 7.10 4.96
CA MET A 317 -16.53 6.58 6.31
C MET A 317 -16.49 7.69 7.38
N ASP A 318 -16.02 8.89 7.00
CA ASP A 318 -15.91 10.03 7.91
C ASP A 318 -17.28 10.66 8.21
N ILE A 319 -18.12 10.83 7.20
CA ILE A 319 -19.48 11.32 7.35
C ILE A 319 -20.29 10.38 8.26
N ASP A 320 -20.15 9.07 8.07
CA ASP A 320 -20.85 8.09 8.91
C ASP A 320 -20.35 8.14 10.35
N PHE A 321 -19.04 8.25 10.58
CA PHE A 321 -18.49 8.30 11.93
C PHE A 321 -18.92 9.55 12.70
N ASP A 322 -18.91 10.72 12.05
CA ASP A 322 -19.36 11.98 12.67
C ASP A 322 -20.86 11.92 13.04
N ASN A 323 -21.69 11.31 12.19
CA ASN A 323 -23.13 11.07 12.47
C ASN A 323 -23.38 10.11 13.63
N TYR A 324 -22.46 9.19 13.93
CA TYR A 324 -22.57 8.31 15.11
C TYR A 324 -22.07 8.96 16.41
N THR A 325 -21.31 10.05 16.32
CA THR A 325 -20.77 10.78 17.48
C THR A 325 -21.50 12.08 17.83
N ALA A 326 -22.48 12.47 17.02
CA ALA A 326 -23.39 13.60 17.25
C ALA A 326 -24.70 13.14 17.90
#